data_AF-A0A9N9C755-F1
#
_entry.id   AF-A0A9N9C755-F1
#
_cell.length_a   1.000
_cell.length_b   1.000
_cell.length_c   1.000
_cell.angle_alpha   90.00
_cell.angle_beta   90.00
_cell.angle_gamma   90.00
#
_symmetry.space_group_name_H-M   'P 1'
#
loop_
_entity.id
_entity.type
_entity.pdbx_description
1 polymer ?
#
loop_
_entity_poly.entity_id
_entity_poly.type
_entity_poly.pdbx_seq_one_letter_code
_entity_poly.pdbx_strand_id
1 'polypeptide(L)'
;MTETANQLLSRVIPVYTWQAPGSTATTKPAYTRFSRVVREWRFFNRSVNANCHILGRQFQVFPTDVQDLRAEFHTRCTGFLGVSDFILCTNNPTAGKMPVEVKTRHNLRLGNYHLWEIYRHVDRAQIADQDFRFRKKILSQSFGEMACNSLHFGILTNYSDTYFLKRLKNEPDNLYVSRVVHPDSTNPTLRDSKKRKSSSKQISSRKGVTASSSKGITTIGEYIGGGTFGKVFSGYYDGQLVVWKSCDAYKEQEVTEMLKHEAHIYSILKECQGRAVPRLFYKGYIYDGYLFALVLQLIEGAHHVVPEKLTIEEKKLIINQLKSIHNCGILHNDISKQNILYEPKSCHYFFIDFGLSEIVDNESPKLRKEERRLKRFLQL
;
A
#
# COMPACT_ATOMS: atom_id res chain seq x y z
N MET A 1 -28.60 20.50 14.70
CA MET A 1 -28.59 19.56 13.56
C MET A 1 -27.32 18.74 13.64
N THR A 2 -27.48 17.43 13.63
CA THR A 2 -26.44 16.41 13.72
C THR A 2 -25.62 16.39 12.44
N GLU A 3 -24.37 16.85 12.54
CA GLU A 3 -23.39 16.68 11.46
C GLU A 3 -22.85 15.25 11.51
N THR A 4 -22.99 14.54 10.39
CA THR A 4 -22.60 13.12 10.26
C THR A 4 -21.10 13.01 10.00
N ALA A 5 -20.53 11.80 10.21
CA ALA A 5 -19.12 11.49 9.96
C ALA A 5 -18.58 11.97 8.60
N ASN A 6 -19.48 12.21 7.64
CA ASN A 6 -19.25 12.68 6.28
C ASN A 6 -18.63 14.09 6.23
N GLN A 7 -18.94 14.98 7.17
CA GLN A 7 -18.41 16.36 7.19
C GLN A 7 -17.00 16.46 7.78
N LEU A 8 -16.54 15.43 8.50
CA LEU A 8 -15.15 15.33 8.99
C LEU A 8 -14.18 14.83 7.90
N LEU A 9 -14.67 14.02 6.94
CA LEU A 9 -13.86 13.37 5.91
C LEU A 9 -13.58 14.25 4.67
N SER A 10 -14.37 15.31 4.45
CA SER A 10 -14.22 16.24 3.32
C SER A 10 -13.04 17.20 3.45
N ARG A 11 -12.42 17.31 4.64
CA ARG A 11 -11.26 18.18 4.91
C ARG A 11 -9.90 17.53 4.64
N VAL A 12 -9.89 16.29 4.14
CA VAL A 12 -8.66 15.53 3.87
C VAL A 12 -8.17 15.84 2.46
N ILE A 13 -7.30 16.84 2.36
CA ILE A 13 -6.47 17.10 1.17
C ILE A 13 -5.32 16.06 1.16
N PRO A 14 -5.19 15.20 0.14
CA PRO A 14 -4.07 14.28 0.05
C PRO A 14 -2.87 15.00 -0.57
N VAL A 15 -2.01 15.64 0.23
CA VAL A 15 -0.66 16.01 -0.23
C VAL A 15 0.33 16.07 0.95
N TYR A 16 1.38 15.24 0.94
CA TYR A 16 2.76 15.63 0.60
C TYR A 16 3.79 14.53 0.90
N THR A 17 4.68 14.40 -0.08
CA THR A 17 6.04 13.84 -0.07
C THR A 17 6.86 14.36 1.12
N TRP A 18 7.56 13.45 1.79
CA TRP A 18 8.48 13.78 2.87
C TRP A 18 9.91 13.90 2.33
N GLN A 19 10.56 15.05 2.55
CA GLN A 19 12.01 15.25 2.41
C GLN A 19 12.60 15.52 3.79
N ALA A 20 13.77 14.92 4.08
CA ALA A 20 14.56 15.27 5.26
C ALA A 20 16.06 14.98 5.07
N PRO A 21 16.94 15.67 5.84
CA PRO A 21 18.26 16.11 5.39
C PRO A 21 19.42 15.15 5.70
N GLY A 22 20.50 15.30 4.93
CA GLY A 22 21.86 15.00 5.35
C GLY A 22 22.36 13.59 5.05
N SER A 23 23.27 13.49 4.07
CA SER A 23 24.12 12.34 3.71
C SER A 23 24.76 11.67 4.95
N THR A 24 25.11 10.39 5.03
CA THR A 24 25.66 9.39 4.09
C THR A 24 25.33 8.00 4.67
N ALA A 25 25.09 6.99 3.81
CA ALA A 25 24.92 5.57 4.19
C ALA A 25 23.81 5.29 5.25
N THR A 26 22.54 5.42 4.88
CA THR A 26 21.45 5.06 5.81
C THR A 26 20.97 3.63 5.59
N THR A 27 21.25 2.77 6.57
CA THR A 27 20.55 1.52 6.93
C THR A 27 19.07 1.73 7.31
N LYS A 28 18.48 2.87 6.95
CA LYS A 28 17.08 3.17 7.20
C LYS A 28 16.23 2.54 6.10
N PRO A 29 15.14 1.82 6.47
CA PRO A 29 14.23 1.23 5.51
C PRO A 29 13.61 2.32 4.63
N ALA A 30 13.39 2.02 3.35
CA ALA A 30 12.80 2.95 2.39
C ALA A 30 11.31 3.25 2.64
N TYR A 31 10.71 2.60 3.64
CA TYR A 31 9.30 2.66 3.99
C TYR A 31 9.13 2.71 5.51
N THR A 32 7.98 3.21 5.95
CA THR A 32 7.61 3.28 7.37
C THR A 32 7.63 1.88 7.98
N ARG A 33 8.52 1.63 8.96
CA ARG A 33 8.44 0.45 9.81
C ARG A 33 7.21 0.56 10.71
N PHE A 34 6.73 -0.57 11.21
CA PHE A 34 5.65 -0.55 12.17
C PHE A 34 5.95 0.40 13.32
N SER A 35 4.91 1.06 13.82
CA SER A 35 5.03 2.06 14.87
C SER A 35 5.84 1.54 16.06
N ARG A 36 6.93 2.24 16.36
CA ARG A 36 7.70 1.98 17.58
C ARG A 36 6.96 2.46 18.84
N VAL A 37 5.94 3.30 18.66
CA VAL A 37 5.27 4.03 19.73
C VAL A 37 3.76 4.01 19.50
N VAL A 38 3.12 3.04 20.15
CA VAL A 38 1.65 2.96 20.22
C VAL A 38 1.17 3.63 21.50
N ARG A 39 0.26 4.60 21.39
CA ARG A 39 -0.24 5.39 22.53
C ARG A 39 -1.76 5.39 22.57
N GLU A 40 -2.31 5.67 23.75
CA GLU A 40 -3.72 6.03 23.88
C GLU A 40 -4.00 7.32 23.10
N TRP A 41 -5.07 7.33 22.31
CA TRP A 41 -5.67 8.57 21.81
C TRP A 41 -6.43 9.24 22.96
N ARG A 42 -5.66 9.94 23.81
CA ARG A 42 -6.23 10.74 24.90
C ARG A 42 -7.21 11.77 24.36
N PHE A 43 -8.34 11.89 25.02
CA PHE A 43 -9.42 12.79 24.63
C PHE A 43 -10.03 12.48 23.25
N PHE A 44 -10.06 11.22 22.82
CA PHE A 44 -10.77 10.79 21.61
C PHE A 44 -12.19 11.40 21.53
N ASN A 45 -13.01 11.19 22.56
CA ASN A 45 -14.38 11.73 22.62
C ASN A 45 -14.41 13.27 22.52
N ARG A 46 -13.51 13.99 23.20
CA ARG A 46 -13.43 15.45 23.06
C ARG A 46 -12.87 15.89 21.70
N SER A 47 -12.02 15.10 21.06
CA SER A 47 -11.46 15.41 19.73
C SER A 47 -12.53 15.28 18.65
N VAL A 48 -13.40 14.26 18.79
CA VAL A 48 -14.61 14.12 17.97
C VAL A 48 -15.53 15.33 18.19
N ASN A 49 -15.76 15.73 19.45
CA ASN A 49 -16.68 16.83 19.80
C ASN A 49 -16.14 18.25 19.58
N ALA A 50 -14.84 18.50 19.74
CA ALA A 50 -14.23 19.84 19.60
C ALA A 50 -14.19 20.29 18.14
N ASN A 51 -14.08 19.34 17.21
CA ASN A 51 -14.27 19.62 15.79
C ASN A 51 -15.73 19.99 15.44
N CYS A 52 -16.71 19.72 16.31
CA CYS A 52 -18.09 20.18 16.14
C CYS A 52 -18.34 21.64 16.59
N HIS A 53 -17.43 22.30 17.32
CA HIS A 53 -17.73 23.57 18.02
C HIS A 53 -17.16 24.86 17.38
N ILE A 54 -16.56 24.82 16.19
CA ILE A 54 -15.91 26.02 15.59
C ILE A 54 -16.86 26.90 14.73
N LEU A 55 -18.07 26.47 14.37
CA LEU A 55 -18.98 27.27 13.54
C LEU A 55 -20.17 27.83 14.35
N GLY A 56 -19.90 28.92 15.06
CA GLY A 56 -20.89 29.68 15.84
C GLY A 56 -21.04 31.13 15.40
N ARG A 57 -21.04 31.43 14.08
CA ARG A 57 -21.53 32.73 13.58
C ARG A 57 -22.38 32.55 12.33
N GLN A 58 -23.58 33.14 12.39
CA GLN A 58 -24.60 33.18 11.35
C GLN A 58 -24.01 33.59 9.99
N PHE A 59 -24.35 32.85 8.94
CA PHE A 59 -24.28 33.34 7.57
C PHE A 59 -25.65 33.24 6.91
N GLN A 60 -25.94 34.28 6.11
CA GLN A 60 -27.11 34.45 5.28
C GLN A 60 -27.27 33.31 4.27
N VAL A 61 -28.52 32.99 3.99
CA VAL A 61 -28.95 31.94 3.06
C VAL A 61 -28.53 32.29 1.65
N PHE A 62 -27.74 31.42 1.02
CA PHE A 62 -27.69 31.29 -0.43
C PHE A 62 -28.11 29.86 -0.79
N PRO A 63 -28.98 29.67 -1.79
CA PRO A 63 -29.37 28.34 -2.23
C PRO A 63 -28.26 27.78 -3.12
N THR A 64 -27.75 26.58 -2.79
CA THR A 64 -26.93 25.83 -3.74
C THR A 64 -27.18 24.35 -3.52
N ASP A 65 -27.51 23.67 -4.62
CA ASP A 65 -27.78 22.23 -4.75
C ASP A 65 -26.88 21.36 -3.87
N VAL A 66 -27.47 20.71 -2.87
CA VAL A 66 -26.78 19.73 -2.03
C VAL A 66 -26.99 18.35 -2.68
N GLN A 67 -26.02 17.86 -3.45
CA GLN A 67 -25.93 16.43 -3.72
C GLN A 67 -25.52 15.71 -2.43
N ASP A 68 -26.36 14.79 -1.96
CA ASP A 68 -26.11 13.99 -0.75
C ASP A 68 -24.80 13.19 -0.86
N LEU A 69 -23.81 13.54 -0.03
CA LEU A 69 -22.58 12.79 0.16
C LEU A 69 -22.84 11.58 1.07
N ARG A 70 -23.10 10.41 0.47
CA ARG A 70 -23.20 9.10 1.12
C ARG A 70 -21.81 8.53 1.41
N ALA A 71 -21.66 7.93 2.59
CA ALA A 71 -20.47 7.16 2.95
C ALA A 71 -20.80 5.67 2.77
N GLU A 72 -19.98 4.98 2.00
CA GLU A 72 -20.21 3.60 1.59
C GLU A 72 -19.03 2.72 1.99
N PHE A 73 -19.33 1.50 2.43
CA PHE A 73 -18.32 0.49 2.71
C PHE A 73 -18.15 -0.40 1.47
N HIS A 74 -16.94 -0.40 0.91
CA HIS A 74 -16.60 -1.28 -0.19
C HIS A 74 -15.61 -2.34 0.27
N THR A 75 -15.74 -3.55 -0.26
CA THR A 75 -14.77 -4.63 -0.02
C THR A 75 -13.50 -4.47 -0.85
N ARG A 76 -13.52 -3.59 -1.85
CA ARG A 76 -12.38 -3.28 -2.72
C ARG A 76 -12.41 -1.81 -3.15
N CYS A 77 -11.23 -1.21 -3.25
CA CYS A 77 -11.01 0.11 -3.81
C CYS A 77 -9.87 0.04 -4.81
N THR A 78 -10.08 0.53 -6.03
CA THR A 78 -9.05 0.57 -7.07
C THR A 78 -7.85 1.38 -6.60
N GLY A 79 -6.64 0.86 -6.80
CA GLY A 79 -5.39 1.50 -6.37
C GLY A 79 -5.11 1.51 -4.87
N PHE A 80 -5.89 0.76 -4.08
CA PHE A 80 -5.61 0.56 -2.66
C PHE A 80 -4.55 -0.53 -2.45
N LEU A 81 -3.49 -0.23 -1.70
CA LEU A 81 -2.39 -1.14 -1.37
C LEU A 81 -2.78 -2.10 -0.24
N GLY A 82 -2.63 -3.40 -0.50
CA GLY A 82 -3.03 -4.49 0.40
C GLY A 82 -4.53 -4.81 0.33
N VAL A 83 -5.05 -5.56 1.32
CA VAL A 83 -6.43 -6.08 1.30
C VAL A 83 -7.11 -5.83 2.65
N SER A 84 -7.89 -4.77 2.79
CA SER A 84 -8.81 -4.61 3.94
C SER A 84 -10.06 -5.47 3.79
N ASP A 85 -10.73 -5.74 4.90
CA ASP A 85 -12.05 -6.37 4.85
C ASP A 85 -13.11 -5.39 4.33
N PHE A 86 -13.05 -4.14 4.78
CA PHE A 86 -13.83 -3.05 4.20
C PHE A 86 -13.02 -1.75 4.12
N ILE A 87 -13.37 -0.90 3.17
CA ILE A 87 -12.81 0.44 2.99
C ILE A 87 -13.99 1.39 3.00
N LEU A 88 -13.95 2.36 3.92
CA LEU A 88 -14.92 3.45 3.92
C LEU A 88 -14.54 4.45 2.83
N CYS A 89 -15.40 4.58 1.83
CA CYS A 89 -15.30 5.59 0.78
C CYS A 89 -16.40 6.64 0.94
N THR A 90 -16.09 7.87 0.50
CA THR A 90 -17.13 8.88 0.20
C THR A 90 -17.67 8.65 -1.22
N ASN A 91 -18.70 9.37 -1.67
CA ASN A 91 -19.29 9.28 -3.04
C ASN A 91 -18.32 9.13 -4.23
N ASN A 92 -17.04 9.49 -4.06
CA ASN A 92 -16.00 9.09 -5.00
C ASN A 92 -15.29 7.79 -4.52
N PRO A 93 -15.61 6.62 -5.11
CA PRO A 93 -15.07 5.32 -4.69
C PRO A 93 -13.56 5.17 -4.93
N THR A 94 -12.91 6.14 -5.59
CA THR A 94 -11.45 6.14 -5.82
C THR A 94 -10.64 6.69 -4.65
N ALA A 95 -11.29 7.28 -3.64
CA ALA A 95 -10.62 7.90 -2.50
C ALA A 95 -11.00 7.20 -1.19
N GLY A 96 -10.55 5.95 -1.01
CA GLY A 96 -10.65 5.24 0.26
C GLY A 96 -10.15 6.12 1.41
N LYS A 97 -11.00 6.38 2.39
CA LYS A 97 -10.69 7.31 3.49
C LYS A 97 -10.22 6.61 4.75
N MET A 98 -10.68 5.39 4.97
CA MET A 98 -10.41 4.66 6.20
C MET A 98 -10.55 3.15 5.97
N PRO A 99 -9.50 2.36 6.23
CA PRO A 99 -9.61 0.91 6.22
C PRO A 99 -10.31 0.44 7.49
N VAL A 100 -11.08 -0.63 7.34
CA VAL A 100 -11.79 -1.31 8.41
C VAL A 100 -11.37 -2.77 8.37
N GLU A 101 -10.66 -3.16 9.42
CA GLU A 101 -10.22 -4.53 9.60
C GLU A 101 -11.12 -5.22 10.64
N VAL A 102 -11.71 -6.33 10.24
CA VAL A 102 -12.61 -7.14 11.05
C VAL A 102 -11.87 -8.39 11.49
N LYS A 103 -11.74 -8.58 12.80
CA LYS A 103 -11.12 -9.77 13.37
C LYS A 103 -12.13 -10.57 14.16
N THR A 104 -11.84 -11.86 14.32
CA THR A 104 -12.64 -12.74 15.18
C THR A 104 -12.60 -12.24 16.63
N ARG A 105 -13.67 -12.50 17.38
CA ARG A 105 -13.74 -12.18 18.81
C ARG A 105 -12.53 -12.72 19.58
N HIS A 106 -12.08 -13.93 19.24
CA HIS A 106 -10.89 -14.56 19.82
C HIS A 106 -9.59 -13.77 19.59
N ASN A 107 -9.43 -13.12 18.43
CA ASN A 107 -8.23 -12.35 18.08
C ASN A 107 -8.19 -10.95 18.71
N LEU A 108 -9.35 -10.39 19.09
CA LEU A 108 -9.49 -9.08 19.72
C LEU A 108 -10.04 -9.14 21.16
N ARG A 109 -10.02 -10.32 21.80
CA ARG A 109 -10.37 -10.45 23.21
C ARG A 109 -9.20 -9.95 24.07
N LEU A 110 -9.21 -8.67 24.40
CA LEU A 110 -8.14 -8.02 25.15
C LEU A 110 -8.32 -8.13 26.67
N GLY A 111 -9.43 -8.71 27.15
CA GLY A 111 -9.75 -8.78 28.58
C GLY A 111 -9.88 -7.38 29.19
N ASN A 112 -9.22 -7.16 30.33
CA ASN A 112 -9.17 -5.85 31.01
C ASN A 112 -8.01 -4.96 30.52
N TYR A 113 -7.26 -5.38 29.50
CA TYR A 113 -6.12 -4.64 29.00
C TYR A 113 -6.52 -3.72 27.84
N HIS A 114 -5.93 -2.54 27.79
CA HIS A 114 -6.09 -1.68 26.63
C HIS A 114 -5.13 -2.07 25.50
N LEU A 115 -5.58 -1.87 24.25
CA LEU A 115 -4.84 -2.29 23.05
C LEU A 115 -3.42 -1.67 22.96
N TRP A 116 -3.25 -0.41 23.38
CA TRP A 116 -1.93 0.23 23.42
C TRP A 116 -1.06 -0.25 24.59
N GLU A 117 -1.66 -0.68 25.71
CA GLU A 117 -0.93 -1.23 26.86
C GLU A 117 -0.33 -2.57 26.48
N ILE A 118 -1.14 -3.44 25.87
CA ILE A 118 -0.69 -4.70 25.30
C ILE A 118 0.51 -4.46 24.41
N TYR A 119 0.43 -3.50 23.48
CA TYR A 119 1.56 -3.22 22.59
C TYR A 119 2.85 -2.79 23.33
N ARG A 120 2.73 -2.05 24.44
CA ARG A 120 3.88 -1.67 25.29
C ARG A 120 4.44 -2.85 26.09
N HIS A 121 3.59 -3.80 26.48
CA HIS A 121 3.94 -4.92 27.37
C HIS A 121 4.30 -6.22 26.64
N VAL A 122 3.93 -6.35 25.36
CA VAL A 122 4.10 -7.59 24.56
C VAL A 122 5.55 -7.95 24.28
N ASP A 123 6.53 -7.08 24.54
CA ASP A 123 7.92 -7.50 24.37
C ASP A 123 8.46 -8.43 25.48
N ARG A 124 7.88 -8.52 26.69
CA ARG A 124 8.32 -9.53 27.70
C ARG A 124 7.25 -9.89 28.74
N ALA A 125 6.91 -11.19 28.83
CA ALA A 125 6.67 -11.96 30.06
C ALA A 125 5.58 -11.56 31.09
N GLN A 126 4.78 -10.51 30.89
CA GLN A 126 3.92 -9.95 31.96
C GLN A 126 2.42 -10.23 31.88
N ILE A 127 1.90 -10.80 30.78
CA ILE A 127 0.47 -11.15 30.69
C ILE A 127 0.33 -12.63 31.11
N ALA A 128 -0.13 -12.85 32.34
CA ALA A 128 -0.28 -14.18 32.94
C ALA A 128 -1.56 -14.93 32.52
N ASP A 129 -2.42 -14.30 31.72
CA ASP A 129 -3.67 -14.88 31.24
C ASP A 129 -3.39 -15.88 30.10
N GLN A 130 -3.66 -17.17 30.33
CA GLN A 130 -3.45 -18.25 29.36
C GLN A 130 -4.41 -18.18 28.16
N ASP A 131 -5.54 -17.49 28.29
CA ASP A 131 -6.51 -17.29 27.21
C ASP A 131 -6.19 -16.05 26.35
N PHE A 132 -5.17 -15.27 26.72
CA PHE A 132 -4.78 -14.06 26.00
C PHE A 132 -4.07 -14.38 24.68
N ARG A 133 -4.72 -14.04 23.55
CA ARG A 133 -4.30 -14.45 22.20
C ARG A 133 -4.08 -13.27 21.24
N PHE A 134 -3.83 -12.06 21.75
CA PHE A 134 -3.55 -10.91 20.88
C PHE A 134 -2.23 -11.10 20.12
N ARG A 135 -2.29 -10.98 18.79
CA ARG A 135 -1.10 -11.04 17.93
C ARG A 135 -0.70 -9.63 17.54
N LYS A 136 0.52 -9.19 17.93
CA LYS A 136 1.14 -7.91 17.50
C LYS A 136 0.97 -7.63 16.01
N LYS A 137 1.03 -8.70 15.20
CA LYS A 137 0.81 -8.71 13.75
C LYS A 137 -0.51 -8.07 13.29
N ILE A 138 -1.57 -8.09 14.11
CA ILE A 138 -2.86 -7.47 13.77
C ILE A 138 -2.74 -5.95 13.68
N LEU A 139 -2.11 -5.31 14.66
CA LEU A 139 -1.83 -3.88 14.59
C LEU A 139 -0.83 -3.59 13.47
N SER A 140 0.18 -4.46 13.28
CA SER A 140 1.13 -4.31 12.16
C SER A 140 0.45 -4.28 10.80
N GLN A 141 -0.54 -5.12 10.59
CA GLN A 141 -1.37 -5.12 9.40
C GLN A 141 -2.12 -3.79 9.25
N SER A 142 -2.94 -3.40 10.23
CA SER A 142 -3.74 -2.16 10.14
C SER A 142 -2.87 -0.90 10.00
N PHE A 143 -1.72 -0.84 10.67
CA PHE A 143 -0.79 0.26 10.51
C PHE A 143 -0.09 0.25 9.16
N GLY A 144 0.38 -0.92 8.70
CA GLY A 144 1.04 -1.07 7.41
C GLY A 144 0.12 -0.62 6.28
N GLU A 145 -1.16 -0.96 6.38
CA GLU A 145 -2.21 -0.55 5.47
C GLU A 145 -2.47 0.97 5.50
N MET A 146 -2.60 1.56 6.68
CA MET A 146 -2.72 3.01 6.80
C MET A 146 -1.45 3.73 6.29
N ALA A 147 -0.28 3.16 6.52
CA ALA A 147 1.01 3.73 6.11
C ALA A 147 1.19 3.71 4.59
N CYS A 148 0.95 2.57 3.94
CA CYS A 148 1.14 2.45 2.50
C CYS A 148 0.12 3.26 1.70
N ASN A 149 -1.11 3.43 2.20
CA ASN A 149 -2.15 4.24 1.57
C ASN A 149 -2.17 5.70 2.04
N SER A 150 -1.19 6.15 2.84
CA SER A 150 -1.13 7.51 3.39
C SER A 150 -2.39 7.94 4.17
N LEU A 151 -3.03 7.00 4.87
CA LEU A 151 -4.25 7.21 5.63
C LEU A 151 -3.95 7.60 7.08
N HIS A 152 -4.75 8.53 7.59
CA HIS A 152 -4.62 9.04 8.95
C HIS A 152 -5.50 8.32 9.95
N PHE A 153 -6.55 7.64 9.50
CA PHE A 153 -7.52 6.97 10.36
C PHE A 153 -7.74 5.54 9.90
N GLY A 154 -8.10 4.66 10.83
CA GLY A 154 -8.43 3.26 10.60
C GLY A 154 -9.37 2.74 11.67
N ILE A 155 -10.09 1.66 11.37
CA ILE A 155 -10.93 0.94 12.33
C ILE A 155 -10.44 -0.49 12.45
N LEU A 156 -10.38 -0.98 13.69
CA LEU A 156 -10.19 -2.39 14.02
C LEU A 156 -11.36 -2.84 14.88
N THR A 157 -12.10 -3.86 14.46
CA THR A 157 -13.33 -4.29 15.15
C THR A 157 -13.51 -5.81 15.16
N ASN A 158 -14.21 -6.33 16.17
CA ASN A 158 -14.78 -7.68 16.18
C ASN A 158 -16.33 -7.64 16.18
N TYR A 159 -16.92 -6.52 15.76
CA TYR A 159 -18.33 -6.11 15.89
C TYR A 159 -18.80 -5.76 17.31
N SER A 160 -18.30 -6.42 18.35
CA SER A 160 -18.64 -6.08 19.75
C SER A 160 -17.73 -5.01 20.36
N ASP A 161 -16.46 -5.00 19.94
CA ASP A 161 -15.40 -4.13 20.42
C ASP A 161 -14.82 -3.41 19.21
N THR A 162 -14.92 -2.09 19.20
CA THR A 162 -14.40 -1.26 18.11
C THR A 162 -13.29 -0.33 18.62
N TYR A 163 -12.17 -0.32 17.91
CA TYR A 163 -11.01 0.52 18.18
C TYR A 163 -10.78 1.46 17.00
N PHE A 164 -10.66 2.76 17.28
CA PHE A 164 -10.28 3.75 16.29
C PHE A 164 -8.77 4.00 16.35
N LEU A 165 -8.15 3.96 15.18
CA LEU A 165 -6.74 4.16 14.97
C LEU A 165 -6.49 5.54 14.38
N LYS A 166 -5.43 6.21 14.80
CA LYS A 166 -5.01 7.50 14.26
C LYS A 166 -3.50 7.56 14.06
N ARG A 167 -3.09 8.02 12.88
CA ARG A 167 -1.73 8.42 12.54
C ARG A 167 -1.69 9.92 12.29
N LEU A 168 -0.74 10.61 12.91
CA LEU A 168 -0.58 12.06 12.75
C LEU A 168 0.38 12.34 11.60
N LYS A 169 0.06 13.35 10.79
CA LYS A 169 0.94 13.83 9.71
C LYS A 169 2.34 14.21 10.20
N ASN A 170 2.41 14.80 11.40
CA ASN A 170 3.66 15.30 11.98
C ASN A 170 4.44 14.22 12.73
N GLU A 171 3.82 13.07 13.00
CA GLU A 171 4.41 11.93 13.71
C GLU A 171 3.96 10.62 13.03
N PRO A 172 4.37 10.39 11.76
CA PRO A 172 3.83 9.31 10.93
C PRO A 172 4.17 7.89 11.42
N ASP A 173 5.19 7.79 12.26
CA ASP A 173 5.66 6.57 12.93
C ASP A 173 4.91 6.29 14.25
N ASN A 174 4.03 7.19 14.71
CA ASN A 174 3.26 7.02 15.93
C ASN A 174 1.84 6.55 15.60
N LEU A 175 1.36 5.57 16.36
CA LEU A 175 -0.02 5.08 16.26
C LEU A 175 -0.77 5.41 17.55
N TYR A 176 -1.87 6.12 17.41
CA TYR A 176 -2.79 6.39 18.52
C TYR A 176 -4.01 5.48 18.41
N VAL A 177 -4.41 4.92 19.54
CA VAL A 177 -5.50 3.94 19.61
C VAL A 177 -6.54 4.44 20.62
N SER A 178 -7.80 4.49 20.24
CA SER A 178 -8.89 4.85 21.16
C SER A 178 -9.07 3.78 22.24
N ARG A 179 -9.80 4.14 23.30
CA ARG A 179 -10.44 3.13 24.16
C ARG A 179 -11.42 2.29 23.34
N VAL A 180 -11.73 1.11 23.85
CA VAL A 180 -12.77 0.26 23.27
C VAL A 180 -14.10 1.02 23.23
N VAL A 181 -14.76 0.98 22.08
CA VAL A 181 -16.10 1.51 21.87
C VAL A 181 -17.02 0.32 21.63
N HIS A 182 -17.98 0.13 22.54
CA HIS A 182 -19.00 -0.91 22.40
C HIS A 182 -20.23 -0.35 21.68
N PRO A 183 -20.95 -1.14 20.88
CA PRO A 183 -22.17 -0.72 20.17
C PRO A 183 -23.19 -0.06 21.12
N ASP A 184 -23.32 -0.59 22.33
CA ASP A 184 -24.29 -0.15 23.33
C ASP A 184 -23.75 0.96 24.25
N SER A 185 -22.53 1.45 23.99
CA SER A 185 -21.92 2.49 24.83
C SER A 185 -22.55 3.86 24.58
N THR A 186 -23.62 4.14 25.30
CA THR A 186 -24.16 5.49 25.51
C THR A 186 -23.26 6.27 26.47
N ASN A 187 -22.00 6.51 26.12
CA ASN A 187 -21.04 7.02 27.11
C ASN A 187 -21.30 8.52 27.44
N PRO A 188 -21.71 8.90 28.67
CA PRO A 188 -22.27 10.22 29.01
C PRO A 188 -21.25 11.28 29.48
N THR A 189 -19.95 11.10 29.25
CA THR A 189 -18.90 12.05 29.71
C THR A 189 -18.78 13.36 28.89
N LEU A 190 -19.90 13.84 28.33
CA LEU A 190 -20.06 15.08 27.56
C LEU A 190 -20.22 16.35 28.44
N ARG A 191 -20.30 16.22 29.77
CA ARG A 191 -20.36 17.36 30.69
C ARG A 191 -19.14 17.38 31.58
N ASP A 192 -18.07 18.04 31.12
CA ASP A 192 -17.33 18.99 31.94
C ASP A 192 -16.06 19.45 31.22
N SER A 193 -16.09 20.70 30.77
CA SER A 193 -14.93 21.46 30.39
C SER A 193 -15.24 22.94 30.61
N LYS A 194 -15.02 23.41 31.84
CA LYS A 194 -15.01 24.83 32.20
C LYS A 194 -14.05 25.57 31.26
N LYS A 195 -14.56 26.59 30.57
CA LYS A 195 -13.82 27.50 29.70
C LYS A 195 -12.71 28.22 30.48
N ARG A 196 -11.46 28.14 30.01
CA ARG A 196 -10.44 29.17 30.26
C ARG A 196 -10.08 29.82 28.92
N LYS A 197 -10.23 31.13 28.84
CA LYS A 197 -9.80 31.97 27.71
C LYS A 197 -8.29 32.20 27.81
N SER A 198 -7.56 32.02 26.72
CA SER A 198 -6.26 32.67 26.52
C SER A 198 -6.09 33.07 25.05
N SER A 199 -5.55 34.27 24.89
CA SER A 199 -5.48 35.14 23.73
C SER A 199 -4.54 34.66 22.61
N SER A 200 -4.91 34.95 21.37
CA SER A 200 -4.06 34.82 20.19
C SER A 200 -3.16 36.05 20.04
N LYS A 201 -1.88 35.83 19.70
CA LYS A 201 -0.98 36.84 19.15
C LYS A 201 -0.52 36.35 17.77
N GLN A 202 -0.91 37.06 16.73
CA GLN A 202 -0.40 36.88 15.36
C GLN A 202 1.04 37.37 15.26
N ILE A 203 1.90 36.66 14.53
CA ILE A 203 3.08 37.20 13.87
C ILE A 203 3.19 36.61 12.46
N SER A 204 3.78 37.45 11.60
CA SER A 204 3.74 37.62 10.17
C SER A 204 4.57 36.65 9.32
N SER A 205 4.26 36.75 8.02
CA SER A 205 4.90 36.20 6.83
C SER A 205 6.42 36.34 6.76
N ARG A 206 7.08 35.39 6.08
CA ARG A 206 8.06 35.67 5.01
C ARG A 206 8.54 34.43 4.22
N LYS A 207 8.52 34.64 2.90
CA LYS A 207 9.45 34.26 1.82
C LYS A 207 9.76 32.80 1.53
N GLY A 208 9.55 32.48 0.25
CA GLY A 208 9.89 31.24 -0.40
C GLY A 208 11.39 30.95 -0.45
N VAL A 209 11.66 29.66 -0.56
CA VAL A 209 12.96 29.10 -0.87
C VAL A 209 12.73 28.07 -1.97
N THR A 210 13.32 28.33 -3.13
CA THR A 210 13.47 27.39 -4.24
C THR A 210 14.34 26.24 -3.75
N ALA A 211 13.76 25.05 -3.53
CA ALA A 211 14.49 23.90 -3.03
C ALA A 211 15.11 23.12 -4.18
N SER A 212 16.44 23.24 -4.26
CA SER A 212 17.38 22.45 -5.05
C SER A 212 17.22 20.95 -4.83
N SER A 213 17.42 20.20 -5.91
CA SER A 213 17.41 18.74 -5.98
C SER A 213 18.33 18.09 -4.95
N SER A 214 17.83 17.17 -4.12
CA SER A 214 18.66 16.12 -3.54
C SER A 214 17.88 14.88 -3.07
N LYS A 215 18.29 13.74 -3.66
CA LYS A 215 18.26 12.34 -3.17
C LYS A 215 16.92 11.62 -3.01
N GLY A 216 16.67 10.67 -3.91
CA GLY A 216 16.33 9.30 -3.54
C GLY A 216 14.94 9.05 -2.95
N ILE A 217 13.90 9.81 -3.34
CA ILE A 217 12.55 9.56 -2.84
C ILE A 217 12.11 8.15 -3.28
N THR A 218 11.79 7.28 -2.32
CA THR A 218 11.19 5.97 -2.59
C THR A 218 9.71 6.03 -2.23
N THR A 219 8.84 5.86 -3.22
CA THR A 219 7.39 5.97 -3.06
C THR A 219 6.68 4.96 -3.95
N ILE A 220 5.53 4.47 -3.48
CA ILE A 220 4.57 3.78 -4.33
C ILE A 220 3.57 4.84 -4.80
N GLY A 221 3.37 4.89 -6.11
CA GLY A 221 2.58 5.88 -6.82
C GLY A 221 1.27 5.29 -7.37
N GLU A 222 0.99 5.58 -8.63
CA GLU A 222 -0.30 5.29 -9.25
C GLU A 222 -0.47 3.80 -9.55
N TYR A 223 -1.71 3.32 -9.44
CA TYR A 223 -2.06 1.96 -9.82
C TYR A 223 -2.01 1.79 -11.34
N ILE A 224 -1.22 0.81 -11.79
CA ILE A 224 -1.08 0.47 -13.21
C ILE A 224 -2.03 -0.67 -13.58
N GLY A 225 -2.14 -1.68 -12.71
CA GLY A 225 -2.92 -2.88 -12.99
C GLY A 225 -2.78 -3.92 -11.89
N GLY A 226 -3.56 -4.99 -11.99
CA GLY A 226 -3.57 -6.04 -10.97
C GLY A 226 -4.21 -7.29 -11.52
N GLY A 227 -3.72 -8.44 -11.06
CA GLY A 227 -4.15 -9.75 -11.49
C GLY A 227 -3.89 -10.80 -10.42
N THR A 228 -3.85 -12.07 -10.82
CA THR A 228 -3.65 -13.22 -9.91
C THR A 228 -2.34 -13.14 -9.13
N PHE A 229 -1.32 -12.46 -9.66
CA PHE A 229 0.03 -12.39 -9.10
C PHE A 229 0.30 -11.12 -8.29
N GLY A 230 -0.76 -10.43 -7.85
CA GLY A 230 -0.68 -9.23 -7.03
C GLY A 230 -1.01 -7.94 -7.80
N LYS A 231 -0.74 -6.82 -7.14
CA LYS A 231 -1.08 -5.47 -7.61
C LYS A 231 0.18 -4.73 -8.07
N VAL A 232 0.06 -4.02 -9.18
CA VAL A 232 1.13 -3.30 -9.86
C VAL A 232 0.90 -1.80 -9.79
N PHE A 233 1.93 -1.07 -9.37
CA PHE A 233 1.92 0.37 -9.19
C PHE A 233 3.16 0.99 -9.84
N SER A 234 3.06 2.23 -10.32
CA SER A 234 4.22 3.06 -10.59
C SER A 234 4.81 3.57 -9.27
N GLY A 235 5.98 4.18 -9.30
CA GLY A 235 6.55 4.79 -8.11
C GLY A 235 8.01 5.15 -8.30
N TYR A 236 8.66 5.58 -7.23
CA TYR A 236 10.08 5.83 -7.22
C TYR A 236 10.81 4.86 -6.29
N TYR A 237 12.03 4.48 -6.65
CA TYR A 237 12.96 3.74 -5.80
C TYR A 237 14.35 4.31 -5.98
N ASP A 238 14.96 4.75 -4.89
CA ASP A 238 16.23 5.50 -4.91
C ASP A 238 16.23 6.66 -5.93
N GLY A 239 15.09 7.33 -6.08
CA GLY A 239 14.92 8.47 -6.99
C GLY A 239 14.76 8.10 -8.47
N GLN A 240 14.78 6.80 -8.80
CA GLN A 240 14.46 6.30 -10.14
C GLN A 240 12.98 5.93 -10.23
N LEU A 241 12.34 6.24 -11.36
CA LEU A 241 10.97 5.82 -11.64
C LEU A 241 10.93 4.30 -11.95
N VAL A 242 10.04 3.58 -11.28
CA VAL A 242 10.01 2.10 -11.23
C VAL A 242 8.58 1.55 -11.20
N VAL A 243 8.48 0.23 -11.38
CA VAL A 243 7.25 -0.55 -11.19
C VAL A 243 7.33 -1.32 -9.88
N TRP A 244 6.30 -1.19 -9.05
CA TRP A 244 6.10 -1.96 -7.82
C TRP A 244 5.05 -3.04 -8.05
N LYS A 245 5.45 -4.32 -7.97
CA LYS A 245 4.51 -5.44 -7.88
C LYS A 245 4.47 -5.91 -6.44
N SER A 246 3.29 -5.90 -5.82
CA SER A 246 3.15 -6.19 -4.38
C SER A 246 1.86 -6.94 -4.05
N CYS A 247 1.87 -7.64 -2.91
CA CYS A 247 0.71 -8.34 -2.36
C CYS A 247 0.68 -8.25 -0.83
N ASP A 248 -0.50 -8.45 -0.24
CA ASP A 248 -0.67 -8.54 1.21
C ASP A 248 -0.11 -9.89 1.71
N ALA A 249 1.04 -9.85 2.38
CA ALA A 249 1.72 -11.05 2.82
C ALA A 249 0.99 -11.82 3.94
N TYR A 250 0.01 -11.19 4.58
CA TYR A 250 -0.78 -11.81 5.65
C TYR A 250 -2.03 -12.50 5.12
N LYS A 251 -2.71 -11.89 4.13
CA LYS A 251 -3.97 -12.39 3.59
C LYS A 251 -3.80 -13.22 2.31
N GLU A 252 -2.76 -12.94 1.53
CA GLU A 252 -2.57 -13.52 0.20
C GLU A 252 -1.32 -14.43 0.18
N GLN A 253 -1.33 -15.50 0.98
CA GLN A 253 -0.18 -16.40 1.13
C GLN A 253 0.24 -17.05 -0.19
N GLU A 254 -0.71 -17.58 -0.97
CA GLU A 254 -0.43 -18.18 -2.27
C GLU A 254 0.20 -17.17 -3.24
N VAL A 255 -0.39 -15.96 -3.34
CA VAL A 255 0.15 -14.87 -4.16
C VAL A 255 1.55 -14.46 -3.70
N THR A 256 1.80 -14.47 -2.39
CA THR A 256 3.11 -14.16 -1.81
C THR A 256 4.16 -15.20 -2.18
N GLU A 257 3.82 -16.48 -2.16
CA GLU A 257 4.75 -17.54 -2.61
C GLU A 257 5.03 -17.45 -4.10
N MET A 258 4.02 -17.14 -4.92
CA MET A 258 4.22 -16.88 -6.36
C MET A 258 5.11 -15.66 -6.62
N LEU A 259 4.92 -14.57 -5.87
CA LEU A 259 5.71 -13.35 -6.02
C LEU A 259 7.16 -13.55 -5.52
N LYS A 260 7.37 -14.37 -4.47
CA LYS A 260 8.70 -14.81 -4.04
C LYS A 260 9.38 -15.69 -5.08
N HIS A 261 8.63 -16.61 -5.69
CA HIS A 261 9.11 -17.44 -6.78
C HIS A 261 9.56 -16.59 -7.96
N GLU A 262 8.74 -15.64 -8.41
CA GLU A 262 9.12 -14.67 -9.44
C GLU A 262 10.39 -13.89 -9.05
N ALA A 263 10.51 -13.45 -7.80
CA ALA A 263 11.71 -12.78 -7.29
C ALA A 263 12.97 -13.66 -7.38
N HIS A 264 12.82 -14.96 -7.18
CA HIS A 264 13.88 -15.93 -7.33
C HIS A 264 14.28 -16.09 -8.80
N ILE A 265 13.31 -16.18 -9.72
CA ILE A 265 13.56 -16.25 -11.16
C ILE A 265 14.33 -15.02 -11.66
N TYR A 266 13.94 -13.80 -11.27
CA TYR A 266 14.70 -12.59 -11.60
C TYR A 266 16.16 -12.64 -11.11
N SER A 267 16.43 -13.35 -10.01
CA SER A 267 17.79 -13.50 -9.49
C SER A 267 18.65 -14.44 -10.34
N ILE A 268 18.04 -15.46 -10.95
CA ILE A 268 18.68 -16.35 -11.92
C ILE A 268 18.91 -15.62 -13.24
N LEU A 269 17.92 -14.83 -13.67
CA LEU A 269 17.95 -14.05 -14.93
C LEU A 269 18.80 -12.77 -14.85
N LYS A 270 19.73 -12.66 -13.91
CA LYS A 270 20.53 -11.44 -13.65
C LYS A 270 21.18 -10.88 -14.92
N GLU A 271 21.72 -11.75 -15.77
CA GLU A 271 22.37 -11.38 -17.03
C GLU A 271 21.37 -10.94 -18.12
N CYS A 272 20.12 -11.40 -18.07
CA CYS A 272 19.06 -11.02 -19.02
C CYS A 272 18.45 -9.64 -18.70
N GLN A 273 18.68 -9.12 -17.49
CA GLN A 273 18.06 -7.88 -17.01
C GLN A 273 18.50 -6.64 -17.80
N GLY A 274 17.52 -5.83 -18.18
CA GLY A 274 17.69 -4.64 -19.02
C GLY A 274 17.89 -4.96 -20.51
N ARG A 275 17.79 -6.23 -20.91
CA ARG A 275 17.91 -6.67 -22.32
C ARG A 275 16.71 -7.48 -22.79
N ALA A 276 16.35 -8.53 -22.04
CA ALA A 276 15.22 -9.42 -22.35
C ALA A 276 14.15 -9.41 -21.24
N VAL A 277 14.53 -9.01 -20.02
CA VAL A 277 13.62 -8.86 -18.87
C VAL A 277 13.90 -7.54 -18.16
N PRO A 278 12.93 -6.94 -17.44
CA PRO A 278 13.16 -5.73 -16.65
C PRO A 278 14.28 -5.90 -15.62
N ARG A 279 14.95 -4.82 -15.24
CA ARG A 279 15.89 -4.85 -14.11
C ARG A 279 15.16 -4.99 -12.78
N LEU A 280 15.56 -5.94 -11.94
CA LEU A 280 15.14 -6.00 -10.54
C LEU A 280 16.00 -5.05 -9.69
N PHE A 281 15.36 -4.09 -9.04
CA PHE A 281 15.99 -3.16 -8.10
C PHE A 281 15.86 -3.60 -6.65
N TYR A 282 14.71 -4.18 -6.28
CA TYR A 282 14.46 -4.62 -4.92
C TYR A 282 13.51 -5.82 -4.89
N LYS A 283 13.75 -6.73 -3.95
CA LYS A 283 12.83 -7.80 -3.56
C LYS A 283 12.80 -7.92 -2.05
N GLY A 284 11.61 -8.06 -1.47
CA GLY A 284 11.49 -8.37 -0.05
C GLY A 284 10.25 -7.78 0.60
N TYR A 285 10.19 -7.98 1.90
CA TYR A 285 9.12 -7.42 2.72
C TYR A 285 9.27 -5.92 2.88
N ILE A 286 8.13 -5.23 2.90
CA ILE A 286 7.98 -3.81 3.20
C ILE A 286 6.89 -3.60 4.25
N TYR A 287 6.85 -2.41 4.87
CA TYR A 287 5.93 -2.07 5.96
C TYR A 287 5.89 -3.11 7.10
N ASP A 288 7.07 -3.48 7.60
CA ASP A 288 7.24 -4.44 8.71
C ASP A 288 6.59 -5.81 8.46
N GLY A 289 6.75 -6.31 7.23
CA GLY A 289 6.23 -7.61 6.82
C GLY A 289 4.79 -7.58 6.32
N TYR A 290 4.15 -6.41 6.24
CA TYR A 290 2.80 -6.28 5.71
C TYR A 290 2.68 -6.58 4.22
N LEU A 291 3.53 -5.98 3.40
CA LEU A 291 3.53 -6.28 1.97
C LEU A 291 4.82 -7.02 1.62
N PHE A 292 4.73 -7.98 0.71
CA PHE A 292 5.88 -8.43 -0.05
C PHE A 292 5.91 -7.66 -1.37
N ALA A 293 7.08 -7.18 -1.79
CA ALA A 293 7.20 -6.35 -2.97
C ALA A 293 8.41 -6.72 -3.85
N LEU A 294 8.19 -6.59 -5.15
CA LEU A 294 9.18 -6.58 -6.22
C LEU A 294 9.21 -5.18 -6.84
N VAL A 295 10.42 -4.62 -6.97
CA VAL A 295 10.64 -3.33 -7.64
C VAL A 295 11.40 -3.59 -8.92
N LEU A 296 10.76 -3.31 -10.05
CA LEU A 296 11.25 -3.57 -11.39
C LEU A 296 11.46 -2.26 -12.16
N GLN A 297 12.29 -2.32 -13.20
CA GLN A 297 12.42 -1.27 -14.20
C GLN A 297 11.05 -0.90 -14.78
N LEU A 298 10.72 0.39 -14.72
CA LEU A 298 9.64 0.93 -15.54
C LEU A 298 10.15 1.09 -16.97
N ILE A 299 9.39 0.52 -17.91
CA ILE A 299 9.64 0.65 -19.34
C ILE A 299 8.75 1.78 -19.85
N GLU A 300 9.33 2.96 -20.06
CA GLU A 300 8.58 4.16 -20.38
C GLU A 300 7.98 4.12 -21.78
N GLY A 301 6.68 4.45 -21.90
CA GLY A 301 5.96 4.40 -23.17
C GLY A 301 5.76 2.98 -23.70
N ALA A 302 5.99 1.96 -22.86
CA ALA A 302 5.81 0.58 -23.24
C ALA A 302 4.36 0.26 -23.57
N HIS A 303 4.17 -0.62 -24.54
CA HIS A 303 2.88 -1.22 -24.82
C HIS A 303 3.01 -2.71 -25.10
N HIS A 304 1.92 -3.43 -24.87
CA HIS A 304 1.83 -4.85 -25.17
C HIS A 304 2.03 -5.11 -26.66
N VAL A 305 2.75 -6.18 -26.98
CA VAL A 305 2.96 -6.57 -28.37
C VAL A 305 1.62 -6.91 -29.04
N VAL A 306 1.51 -6.53 -30.31
CA VAL A 306 0.40 -6.90 -31.19
C VAL A 306 0.99 -7.74 -32.31
N PRO A 307 0.93 -9.09 -32.25
CA PRO A 307 1.64 -9.99 -33.16
C PRO A 307 1.41 -9.71 -34.65
N GLU A 308 0.21 -9.23 -35.00
CA GLU A 308 -0.19 -8.91 -36.36
C GLU A 308 0.54 -7.68 -36.93
N LYS A 309 1.05 -6.81 -36.07
CA LYS A 309 1.76 -5.58 -36.45
C LYS A 309 3.27 -5.73 -36.48
N LEU A 310 3.80 -6.87 -36.04
CA LEU A 310 5.24 -7.12 -35.97
C LEU A 310 5.78 -7.56 -37.34
N THR A 311 6.93 -7.01 -37.70
CA THR A 311 7.75 -7.45 -38.83
C THR A 311 8.43 -8.79 -38.53
N ILE A 312 8.91 -9.47 -39.57
CA ILE A 312 9.63 -10.76 -39.41
C ILE A 312 10.89 -10.60 -38.54
N GLU A 313 11.61 -9.49 -38.68
CA GLU A 313 12.83 -9.24 -37.90
C GLU A 313 12.54 -8.97 -36.42
N GLU A 314 11.49 -8.23 -36.12
CA GLU A 314 11.01 -8.03 -34.74
C GLU A 314 10.60 -9.36 -34.09
N LYS A 315 9.88 -10.21 -34.82
CA LYS A 315 9.50 -11.54 -34.33
C LYS A 315 10.73 -12.42 -34.05
N LYS A 316 11.76 -12.37 -34.90
CA LYS A 316 13.04 -13.05 -34.65
C LYS A 316 13.75 -12.49 -33.41
N LEU A 317 13.70 -11.18 -33.17
CA LEU A 317 14.27 -10.56 -31.98
C LEU A 317 13.61 -11.08 -30.69
N ILE A 318 12.28 -11.14 -30.65
CA ILE A 318 11.52 -11.69 -29.52
C ILE A 318 11.90 -13.15 -29.26
N ILE A 319 12.06 -13.97 -30.32
CA ILE A 319 12.50 -15.37 -30.19
C ILE A 319 13.93 -15.45 -29.62
N ASN A 320 14.84 -14.59 -30.08
CA ASN A 320 16.21 -14.58 -29.58
C ASN A 320 16.28 -14.14 -28.10
N GLN A 321 15.43 -13.21 -27.68
CA GLN A 321 15.31 -12.83 -26.28
C GLN A 321 14.75 -13.98 -25.43
N LEU A 322 13.73 -14.70 -25.90
CA LEU A 322 13.26 -15.91 -25.21
C LEU A 322 14.38 -16.97 -25.09
N LYS A 323 15.16 -17.17 -26.16
CA LYS A 323 16.32 -18.09 -26.11
C LYS A 323 17.34 -17.67 -25.06
N SER A 324 17.57 -16.37 -24.87
CA SER A 324 18.46 -15.90 -23.81
C SER A 324 17.95 -16.27 -22.41
N ILE A 325 16.63 -16.28 -22.20
CA ILE A 325 15.99 -16.73 -20.96
C ILE A 325 16.12 -18.26 -20.83
N HIS A 326 15.88 -19.00 -21.91
CA HIS A 326 16.01 -20.47 -21.96
C HIS A 326 17.43 -20.94 -21.67
N ASN A 327 18.45 -20.20 -22.12
CA ASN A 327 19.86 -20.50 -21.84
C ASN A 327 20.21 -20.39 -20.34
N CYS A 328 19.36 -19.74 -19.54
CA CYS A 328 19.46 -19.73 -18.08
C CYS A 328 18.71 -20.88 -17.41
N GLY A 329 18.17 -21.84 -18.18
CA GLY A 329 17.37 -22.96 -17.66
C GLY A 329 15.97 -22.56 -17.20
N ILE A 330 15.41 -21.46 -17.72
CA ILE A 330 14.10 -20.95 -17.30
C ILE A 330 13.07 -21.11 -18.41
N LEU A 331 11.93 -21.71 -18.08
CA LEU A 331 10.68 -21.64 -18.85
C LEU A 331 9.82 -20.49 -18.33
N HIS A 332 9.22 -19.72 -19.23
CA HIS A 332 8.29 -18.66 -18.83
C HIS A 332 6.91 -19.21 -18.42
N ASN A 333 6.43 -20.23 -19.13
CA ASN A 333 5.14 -20.92 -19.09
C ASN A 333 3.88 -20.08 -19.40
N ASP A 334 3.94 -18.76 -19.22
CA ASP A 334 2.83 -17.84 -19.47
C ASP A 334 3.07 -16.85 -20.62
N ILE A 335 3.53 -17.36 -21.77
CA ILE A 335 3.74 -16.52 -22.97
C ILE A 335 2.39 -16.06 -23.53
N SER A 336 2.16 -14.75 -23.49
CA SER A 336 0.97 -14.09 -24.03
C SER A 336 1.29 -12.65 -24.48
N LYS A 337 0.38 -12.01 -25.23
CA LYS A 337 0.51 -10.59 -25.61
C LYS A 337 0.59 -9.65 -24.42
N GLN A 338 0.03 -10.02 -23.27
CA GLN A 338 0.05 -9.21 -22.06
C GLN A 338 1.41 -9.28 -21.34
N ASN A 339 2.19 -10.34 -21.59
CA ASN A 339 3.44 -10.61 -20.89
C ASN A 339 4.70 -10.30 -21.73
N ILE A 340 4.52 -9.63 -22.88
CA ILE A 340 5.62 -9.12 -23.69
C ILE A 340 5.36 -7.64 -23.95
N LEU A 341 6.25 -6.80 -23.45
CA LEU A 341 6.23 -5.36 -23.62
C LEU A 341 7.21 -4.93 -24.71
N TYR A 342 6.83 -3.98 -25.55
CA TYR A 342 7.73 -3.31 -26.48
C TYR A 342 8.13 -1.94 -25.92
N GLU A 343 9.43 -1.62 -25.94
CA GLU A 343 9.98 -0.33 -25.54
C GLU A 343 10.34 0.51 -26.78
N PRO A 344 9.60 1.59 -27.10
CA PRO A 344 9.84 2.38 -28.31
C PRO A 344 11.21 3.08 -28.35
N LYS A 345 11.80 3.38 -27.19
CA LYS A 345 13.07 4.13 -27.10
C LYS A 345 14.28 3.29 -27.52
N SER A 346 14.31 2.02 -27.11
CA SER A 346 15.40 1.09 -27.40
C SER A 346 15.08 0.13 -28.54
N CYS A 347 13.82 0.10 -28.99
CA CYS A 347 13.28 -0.91 -29.89
C CYS A 347 13.50 -2.35 -29.38
N HIS A 348 13.55 -2.55 -28.05
CA HIS A 348 13.65 -3.86 -27.43
C HIS A 348 12.31 -4.37 -26.92
N TYR A 349 12.20 -5.69 -26.79
CA TYR A 349 11.07 -6.32 -26.11
C TYR A 349 11.48 -6.87 -24.74
N PHE A 350 10.52 -6.92 -23.83
CA PHE A 350 10.73 -7.37 -22.46
C PHE A 350 9.67 -8.39 -22.09
N PHE A 351 10.12 -9.57 -21.67
CA PHE A 351 9.26 -10.57 -21.03
C PHE A 351 9.03 -10.16 -19.58
N ILE A 352 7.77 -10.22 -19.15
CA ILE A 352 7.34 -9.86 -17.80
C ILE A 352 6.43 -10.96 -17.23
N ASP A 353 6.22 -10.92 -15.92
CA ASP A 353 5.37 -11.85 -15.17
C ASP A 353 5.88 -13.30 -15.16
N PHE A 354 6.89 -13.55 -14.31
CA PHE A 354 7.50 -14.87 -14.14
C PHE A 354 6.85 -15.70 -13.01
N GLY A 355 5.62 -15.35 -12.60
CA GLY A 355 4.90 -16.03 -11.50
C GLY A 355 4.64 -17.52 -11.75
N LEU A 356 4.59 -17.96 -13.01
CA LEU A 356 4.37 -19.36 -13.42
C LEU A 356 5.61 -20.05 -14.00
N SER A 357 6.76 -19.39 -13.94
CA SER A 357 7.99 -19.89 -14.56
C SER A 357 8.50 -21.16 -13.88
N GLU A 358 9.21 -21.99 -14.63
CA GLU A 358 9.77 -23.25 -14.14
C GLU A 358 11.27 -23.30 -14.41
N ILE A 359 12.04 -23.74 -13.42
CA ILE A 359 13.47 -24.00 -13.57
C ILE A 359 13.62 -25.42 -14.13
N VAL A 360 14.33 -25.57 -15.23
CA VAL A 360 14.53 -26.84 -15.94
C VAL A 360 15.98 -26.99 -16.38
N ASP A 361 16.38 -28.23 -16.66
CA ASP A 361 17.67 -28.50 -17.28
C ASP A 361 17.74 -27.86 -18.67
N ASN A 362 18.93 -27.38 -19.04
CA ASN A 362 19.18 -26.72 -20.34
C ASN A 362 18.87 -27.61 -21.55
N GLU A 363 18.86 -28.93 -21.37
CA GLU A 363 18.53 -29.91 -22.41
C GLU A 363 17.06 -30.31 -22.43
N SER A 364 16.24 -29.73 -21.54
CA SER A 364 14.85 -30.10 -21.39
C SER A 364 14.06 -29.91 -22.69
N PRO A 365 13.30 -30.93 -23.16
CA PRO A 365 12.47 -30.80 -24.34
C PRO A 365 11.35 -29.77 -24.17
N LYS A 366 11.04 -29.36 -22.93
CA LYS A 366 10.08 -28.31 -22.62
C LYS A 366 10.51 -26.95 -23.19
N LEU A 367 11.81 -26.63 -23.22
CA LEU A 367 12.32 -25.36 -23.78
C LEU A 367 11.97 -25.24 -25.27
N ARG A 368 12.22 -26.31 -26.04
CA ARG A 368 11.84 -26.40 -27.46
C ARG A 368 10.34 -26.31 -27.66
N LYS A 369 9.54 -26.88 -26.73
CA LYS A 369 8.08 -26.80 -26.78
C LYS A 369 7.58 -25.37 -26.56
N GLU A 370 8.18 -24.64 -25.62
CA GLU A 370 7.85 -23.23 -25.37
C GLU A 370 8.25 -22.34 -26.55
N GLU A 371 9.43 -22.52 -27.14
CA GLU A 371 9.84 -21.78 -28.36
C GLU A 371 8.84 -21.99 -29.51
N ARG A 372 8.37 -23.23 -29.73
CA ARG A 372 7.32 -23.51 -30.72
C ARG A 372 5.99 -22.85 -30.40
N ARG A 373 5.64 -22.73 -29.12
CA ARG A 373 4.43 -22.01 -28.68
C ARG A 373 4.57 -20.52 -28.99
N LEU A 374 5.73 -19.92 -28.71
CA LEU A 374 6.02 -18.52 -29.06
C LEU A 374 5.95 -18.30 -30.58
N LYS A 375 6.56 -19.17 -31.40
CA LYS A 375 6.48 -19.04 -32.87
C LYS A 375 5.06 -19.03 -33.40
N ARG A 376 4.22 -19.96 -32.92
CA ARG A 376 2.78 -19.99 -33.25
C ARG A 376 2.06 -18.72 -32.80
N PHE A 377 2.36 -18.22 -31.60
CA PHE A 377 1.81 -16.95 -31.10
C PHE A 377 2.21 -15.76 -31.98
N LEU A 378 3.46 -15.74 -32.44
CA LEU A 378 3.99 -14.72 -33.36
C LEU A 378 3.57 -14.93 -34.82
N GLN A 379 2.83 -15.99 -35.14
CA GLN A 379 2.43 -16.32 -36.51
C GLN A 379 3.65 -16.49 -37.45
N LEU A 380 4.67 -17.25 -36.97
CA LEU A 380 5.88 -17.65 -37.72
C LEU A 380 5.92 -19.15 -38.00
#